data_AF-A0A925VR12-F1
#
_entry.id   AF-A0A925VR12-F1
#
_cell.length_a   1.000
_cell.length_b   1.000
_cell.length_c   1.000
_cell.angle_alpha   90.00
_cell.angle_beta   90.00
_cell.angle_gamma   90.00
#
_symmetry.space_group_name_H-M   'P 1'
#
loop_
_entity.id
_entity.type
_entity.pdbx_description
1 polymer ?
#
loop_
_entity_poly.entity_id
_entity_poly.type
_entity_poly.pdbx_seq_one_letter_code
_entity_poly.pdbx_strand_id
1 'polypeptide(L)'
;GYHVIKITAPKTNQTYQLATVQKKMEPSETTREAAYARAQTLKGEAPNLEAFRKAIAKDKTLQKQEAKALGRGDQTVNSLQGAREIVRWAYGTAGKKTAIGDVSEVFEIGDQYVVAVLIGERSKGTADVASLKPELSAAVRNEEKAKQIISKLTGKTGTLEQLAATYGPSAQVKTADGVVLGTGTIPGLGSEPLAVGKAFGLKTGQKSAPIQGEQGVLIVEPVSVQKPTAASDLAAVRKQLTAQRTGRADGQVYEAVKANANIKDERNKFF
;
A
#
# COMPACT_ATOMS: atom_id res chain seq x y z
N GLY A 1 24.96 8.88 -51.88
CA GLY A 1 25.54 10.08 -51.25
C GLY A 1 26.82 9.69 -50.54
N TYR A 2 27.81 10.59 -50.48
CA TYR A 2 29.08 10.33 -49.80
C TYR A 2 29.06 10.90 -48.39
N HIS A 3 29.52 10.13 -47.41
CA HIS A 3 29.69 10.58 -46.02
C HIS A 3 31.19 10.71 -45.74
N VAL A 4 31.61 11.93 -45.39
CA VAL A 4 32.97 12.22 -44.93
C VAL A 4 32.91 12.42 -43.42
N ILE A 5 33.59 11.56 -42.67
CA ILE A 5 33.66 11.64 -41.21
C ILE A 5 35.08 12.03 -40.82
N LYS A 6 35.23 13.17 -40.14
CA LYS A 6 36.50 13.62 -39.56
C LYS A 6 36.57 13.15 -38.11
N ILE A 7 37.44 12.20 -37.82
CA ILE A 7 37.74 11.76 -36.46
C ILE A 7 38.54 12.89 -35.79
N THR A 8 37.92 13.59 -34.83
CA THR A 8 38.52 14.75 -34.16
C THR A 8 39.52 14.38 -33.07
N ALA A 9 39.44 13.17 -32.51
CA ALA A 9 40.46 12.60 -31.63
C ALA A 9 40.34 11.07 -31.60
N PRO A 10 41.46 10.32 -31.45
CA PRO A 10 41.42 8.88 -31.27
C PRO A 10 40.75 8.51 -29.94
N LYS A 11 40.07 7.36 -29.90
CA LYS A 11 39.49 6.82 -28.67
C LYS A 11 40.63 6.47 -27.71
N THR A 12 40.72 7.14 -26.57
CA THR A 12 41.79 6.87 -25.59
C THR A 12 41.49 5.57 -24.84
N ASN A 13 42.50 4.69 -24.73
CA ASN A 13 42.46 3.46 -23.93
C ASN A 13 43.24 3.63 -22.61
N GLN A 14 43.54 4.87 -22.22
CA GLN A 14 44.25 5.16 -20.97
C GLN A 14 43.37 4.82 -19.77
N THR A 15 43.77 3.79 -19.02
CA THR A 15 43.19 3.43 -17.73
C THR A 15 44.11 3.91 -16.61
N TYR A 16 43.54 4.57 -15.60
CA TYR A 16 44.28 5.02 -14.42
C TYR A 16 44.07 4.04 -13.27
N GLN A 17 45.15 3.64 -12.61
CA GLN A 17 45.05 2.96 -11.31
C GLN A 17 44.85 4.02 -10.23
N LEU A 18 43.65 4.04 -9.65
CA LEU A 18 43.27 4.97 -8.59
C LEU A 18 43.38 4.26 -7.24
N ALA A 19 44.27 4.71 -6.38
CA ALA A 19 44.29 4.33 -4.97
C ALA A 19 43.49 5.37 -4.17
N THR A 20 42.29 5.00 -3.71
CA THR A 20 41.47 5.88 -2.88
C THR A 20 41.69 5.56 -1.40
N VAL A 21 42.21 6.51 -0.63
CA VAL A 21 42.19 6.44 0.84
C VAL A 21 40.83 6.94 1.31
N GLN A 22 39.96 6.02 1.68
CA GLN A 22 38.63 6.32 2.20
C GLN A 22 38.67 6.25 3.73
N LYS A 23 38.49 7.38 4.40
CA LYS A 23 38.28 7.42 5.86
C LYS A 23 36.78 7.39 6.11
N LYS A 24 36.28 6.25 6.61
CA LYS A 24 34.89 6.15 7.06
C LYS A 24 34.73 7.02 8.29
N MET A 25 33.83 8.01 8.22
CA MET A 25 33.46 8.85 9.35
C MET A 25 32.53 8.03 10.24
N GLU A 26 33.05 7.56 11.37
CA GLU A 26 32.25 6.86 12.38
C GLU A 26 32.22 7.72 13.67
N PRO A 27 31.11 7.72 14.41
CA PRO A 27 31.04 8.43 15.69
C PRO A 27 32.13 7.94 16.65
N SER A 28 32.82 8.85 17.32
CA SER A 28 33.71 8.49 18.43
C SER A 28 32.92 7.88 19.59
N GLU A 29 33.58 7.10 20.45
CA GLU A 29 32.98 6.58 21.69
C GLU A 29 32.37 7.71 22.53
N THR A 30 33.09 8.83 22.67
CA THR A 30 32.59 10.02 23.38
C THR A 30 31.30 10.58 22.78
N THR A 31 31.13 10.52 21.45
CA THR A 31 29.91 10.97 20.77
C THR A 31 28.76 9.98 21.03
N ARG A 32 29.06 8.67 21.00
CA ARG A 32 28.08 7.61 21.30
C ARG A 32 27.60 7.67 22.75
N GLU A 33 28.51 7.87 23.70
CA GLU A 33 28.17 8.02 25.13
C GLU A 33 27.31 9.26 25.37
N ALA A 34 27.65 10.40 24.75
CA ALA A 34 26.84 11.61 24.86
C ALA A 34 25.43 11.42 24.30
N ALA A 35 25.29 10.72 23.17
CA ALA A 35 23.98 10.42 22.58
C ALA A 35 23.18 9.41 23.41
N TYR A 36 23.84 8.39 23.98
CA TYR A 36 23.22 7.44 24.90
C TYR A 36 22.74 8.11 26.18
N ALA A 37 23.57 8.99 26.77
CA ALA A 37 23.22 9.75 27.96
C ALA A 37 21.98 10.63 27.72
N ARG A 38 21.87 11.26 26.55
CA ARG A 38 20.65 12.00 26.17
C ARG A 38 19.42 11.11 26.07
N ALA A 39 19.56 9.92 25.47
CA ALA A 39 18.47 8.96 25.40
C ALA A 39 18.03 8.49 26.81
N GLN A 40 18.98 8.30 27.72
CA GLN A 40 18.69 7.97 29.13
C GLN A 40 18.00 9.12 29.87
N THR A 41 18.41 10.37 29.64
CA THR A 41 17.71 11.54 30.17
C THR A 41 16.26 11.60 29.66
N LEU A 42 16.05 11.40 28.35
CA LEU A 42 14.70 11.36 27.77
C LEU A 42 13.84 10.28 28.43
N LYS A 43 14.37 9.06 28.60
CA LYS A 43 13.68 7.97 29.30
C LYS A 43 13.33 8.36 30.74
N GLY A 44 14.28 8.95 31.48
CA GLY A 44 14.08 9.36 32.87
C GLY A 44 13.04 10.48 33.05
N GLU A 45 12.98 11.42 32.10
CA GLU A 45 12.00 12.51 32.11
C GLU A 45 10.61 12.08 31.59
N ALA A 46 10.51 10.92 30.94
CA ALA A 46 9.31 10.46 30.26
C ALA A 46 8.76 9.13 30.83
N PRO A 47 8.19 9.12 32.05
CA PRO A 47 7.59 7.91 32.61
C PRO A 47 6.27 7.48 31.94
N ASN A 48 5.66 8.35 31.13
CA ASN A 48 4.40 8.10 30.44
C ASN A 48 4.30 8.91 29.14
N LEU A 49 3.26 8.65 28.34
CA LEU A 49 3.03 9.29 27.05
C LEU A 49 2.94 10.83 27.12
N GLU A 50 2.35 11.40 28.16
CA GLU A 50 2.21 12.85 28.28
C GLU A 50 3.57 13.51 28.54
N ALA A 51 4.33 12.95 29.49
CA ALA A 51 5.68 13.41 29.81
C ALA A 51 6.63 13.23 28.60
N PHE A 52 6.51 12.11 27.89
CA PHE A 52 7.25 11.86 26.64
C PHE A 52 6.98 12.94 25.59
N ARG A 53 5.71 13.33 25.39
CA ARG A 53 5.35 14.41 24.46
C ARG A 53 5.91 15.77 24.90
N LYS A 54 5.93 16.06 26.20
CA LYS A 54 6.50 17.30 26.75
C LYS A 54 8.02 17.35 26.58
N ALA A 55 8.72 16.25 26.86
CA ALA A 55 10.17 16.15 26.71
C ALA A 55 10.61 16.37 25.25
N ILE A 56 9.92 15.74 24.29
CA ILE A 56 10.18 15.96 22.85
C ILE A 56 9.86 17.39 22.41
N ALA A 57 8.82 18.01 22.96
CA ALA A 57 8.48 19.39 22.62
C ALA A 57 9.53 20.40 23.12
N LYS A 58 10.19 20.08 24.26
CA LYS A 58 11.25 20.89 24.85
C LYS A 58 12.56 20.79 24.07
N ASP A 59 12.91 19.60 23.58
CA ASP A 59 14.12 19.37 22.81
C ASP A 59 13.83 19.09 21.32
N LYS A 60 13.97 20.12 20.49
CA LYS A 60 13.74 20.06 19.04
C LYS A 60 14.82 19.28 18.29
N THR A 61 15.92 18.88 18.94
CA THR A 61 16.97 18.08 18.30
C THR A 61 16.56 16.61 18.18
N LEU A 62 15.58 16.16 18.98
CA LEU A 62 15.03 14.82 18.95
C LEU A 62 14.15 14.60 17.70
N GLN A 63 14.32 13.44 17.06
CA GLN A 63 13.51 13.04 15.91
C GLN A 63 12.31 12.21 16.36
N LYS A 64 11.11 12.81 16.32
CA LYS A 64 9.86 12.11 16.62
C LYS A 64 9.34 11.39 15.40
N GLN A 65 9.14 10.08 15.52
CA GLN A 65 8.54 9.23 14.48
C GLN A 65 7.35 8.46 15.07
N GLU A 66 6.27 8.34 14.30
CA GLU A 66 5.11 7.52 14.67
C GLU A 66 5.08 6.28 13.77
N ALA A 67 5.12 5.09 14.35
CA ALA A 67 4.97 3.84 13.62
C ALA A 67 3.53 3.35 13.75
N LYS A 68 2.82 3.25 12.61
CA LYS A 68 1.45 2.75 12.54
C LYS A 68 1.43 1.33 11.99
N ALA A 69 0.46 0.54 12.46
CA ALA A 69 0.22 -0.83 11.98
C ALA A 69 1.42 -1.79 12.09
N LEU A 70 2.21 -1.66 13.16
CA LEU A 70 3.34 -2.56 13.43
C LEU A 70 2.86 -4.00 13.66
N GLY A 71 3.30 -4.94 12.83
CA GLY A 71 2.97 -6.36 12.90
C GLY A 71 3.86 -7.15 13.86
N ARG A 72 3.35 -8.27 14.40
CA ARG A 72 4.12 -9.17 15.29
C ARG A 72 5.36 -9.77 14.65
N GLY A 73 5.36 -9.92 13.33
CA GLY A 73 6.44 -10.51 12.54
C GLY A 73 7.46 -9.49 12.02
N ASP A 74 7.24 -8.20 12.27
CA ASP A 74 8.05 -7.15 11.67
C ASP A 74 9.48 -7.19 12.24
N GLN A 75 10.46 -7.00 11.35
CA GLN A 75 11.88 -6.91 11.65
C GLN A 75 12.37 -5.45 11.66
N THR A 76 11.52 -4.53 11.23
CA THR A 76 11.82 -3.12 11.01
C THR A 76 10.71 -2.26 11.60
N VAL A 77 11.06 -1.04 12.01
CA VAL A 77 10.08 -0.04 12.49
C VAL A 77 10.33 1.24 11.69
N ASN A 78 9.39 1.61 10.81
CA ASN A 78 9.58 2.69 9.83
C ASN A 78 10.89 2.49 9.02
N SER A 79 11.83 3.45 9.09
CA SER A 79 13.13 3.38 8.43
C SER A 79 14.21 2.65 9.26
N LEU A 80 13.90 2.22 10.48
CA LEU A 80 14.84 1.53 11.36
C LEU A 80 14.95 0.06 10.96
N GLN A 81 16.11 -0.31 10.41
CA GLN A 81 16.47 -1.70 10.16
C GLN A 81 16.97 -2.37 11.44
N GLY A 82 16.75 -3.68 11.62
CA GLY A 82 17.18 -4.39 12.82
C GLY A 82 16.37 -4.03 14.09
N ALA A 83 15.23 -3.37 13.95
CA ALA A 83 14.39 -2.90 15.06
C ALA A 83 13.52 -4.02 15.70
N ARG A 84 13.93 -5.28 15.57
CA ARG A 84 13.17 -6.44 16.05
C ARG A 84 12.91 -6.39 17.56
N GLU A 85 13.86 -5.87 18.32
CA GLU A 85 13.75 -5.72 19.78
C GLU A 85 12.64 -4.73 20.17
N ILE A 86 12.49 -3.64 19.41
CA ILE A 86 11.39 -2.66 19.59
C ILE A 86 10.05 -3.35 19.33
N VAL A 87 9.95 -4.16 18.28
CA VAL A 87 8.74 -4.93 17.96
C VAL A 87 8.40 -5.92 19.07
N ARG A 88 9.40 -6.68 19.55
CA ARG A 88 9.22 -7.63 20.67
C ARG A 88 8.78 -6.91 21.94
N TRP A 89 9.39 -5.78 22.26
CA TRP A 89 8.98 -4.95 23.40
C TRP A 89 7.55 -4.45 23.25
N ALA A 90 7.15 -3.94 22.08
CA ALA A 90 5.79 -3.42 21.86
C ALA A 90 4.71 -4.51 22.05
N TYR A 91 5.03 -5.77 21.71
CA TYR A 91 4.13 -6.92 21.89
C TYR A 91 4.27 -7.63 23.25
N GLY A 92 5.13 -7.14 24.12
CA GLY A 92 5.46 -7.74 25.41
C GLY A 92 6.54 -8.83 25.30
N THR A 93 7.45 -8.82 26.27
CA THR A 93 8.47 -9.86 26.46
C THR A 93 7.94 -10.94 27.41
N ALA A 94 8.55 -12.14 27.41
CA ALA A 94 8.06 -13.29 28.17
C ALA A 94 7.77 -12.94 29.64
N GLY A 95 6.48 -12.85 30.00
CA GLY A 95 6.00 -12.57 31.36
C GLY A 95 5.48 -11.14 31.61
N LYS A 96 5.69 -10.17 30.71
CA LYS A 96 5.21 -8.79 30.88
C LYS A 96 4.51 -8.27 29.63
N LYS A 97 3.24 -7.89 29.76
CA LYS A 97 2.50 -7.17 28.72
C LYS A 97 2.94 -5.69 28.74
N THR A 98 3.25 -5.15 27.58
CA THR A 98 3.46 -3.70 27.41
C THR A 98 2.10 -3.04 27.24
N ALA A 99 1.78 -2.08 28.10
CA ALA A 99 0.51 -1.37 28.11
C ALA A 99 0.60 -0.06 27.31
N ILE A 100 -0.54 0.46 26.87
CA ILE A 100 -0.59 1.79 26.25
C ILE A 100 -0.09 2.82 27.27
N GLY A 101 0.86 3.63 26.84
CA GLY A 101 1.54 4.63 27.65
C GLY A 101 2.89 4.18 28.21
N ASP A 102 3.21 2.88 28.15
CA ASP A 102 4.50 2.37 28.58
C ASP A 102 5.61 2.91 27.68
N VAL A 103 6.71 3.32 28.31
CA VAL A 103 7.92 3.82 27.67
C VAL A 103 9.01 2.74 27.75
N SER A 104 9.73 2.53 26.66
CA SER A 104 10.73 1.48 26.55
C SER A 104 12.04 1.83 27.26
N GLU A 105 12.89 0.81 27.40
CA GLU A 105 14.32 1.04 27.58
C GLU A 105 14.92 1.72 26.34
N VAL A 106 16.14 2.25 26.49
CA VAL A 106 16.90 2.79 25.35
C VAL A 106 17.35 1.62 24.49
N PHE A 107 16.89 1.57 23.24
CA PHE A 107 17.37 0.63 22.23
C PHE A 107 18.51 1.23 21.44
N GLU A 108 19.54 0.43 21.19
CA GLU A 108 20.62 0.79 20.28
C GLU A 108 20.41 0.06 18.95
N ILE A 109 20.07 0.83 17.91
CA ILE A 109 19.75 0.31 16.57
C ILE A 109 20.71 0.94 15.57
N GLY A 110 21.75 0.20 15.20
CA GLY A 110 22.84 0.73 14.38
C GLY A 110 23.51 1.91 15.08
N ASP A 111 23.51 3.07 14.43
CA ASP A 111 24.11 4.31 14.97
C ASP A 111 23.11 5.19 15.74
N GLN A 112 21.93 4.66 16.08
CA GLN A 112 20.82 5.42 16.67
C GLN A 112 20.42 4.86 18.04
N TYR A 113 20.12 5.77 18.97
CA TYR A 113 19.49 5.44 20.24
C TYR A 113 18.01 5.82 20.21
N VAL A 114 17.15 4.85 20.52
CA VAL A 114 15.69 4.97 20.35
C VAL A 114 14.99 4.68 21.66
N VAL A 115 14.11 5.60 22.07
CA VAL A 115 13.13 5.39 23.15
C VAL A 115 11.75 5.39 22.52
N ALA A 116 11.00 4.31 22.72
CA ALA A 116 9.67 4.11 22.16
C ALA A 116 8.60 4.26 23.23
N VAL A 117 7.40 4.68 22.83
CA VAL A 117 6.21 4.69 23.69
C VAL A 117 5.05 3.99 22.97
N LEU A 118 4.35 3.09 23.65
CA LEU A 118 3.22 2.39 23.05
C LEU A 118 1.99 3.30 23.08
N ILE A 119 1.50 3.71 21.91
CA ILE A 119 0.38 4.67 21.80
C ILE A 119 -0.98 4.01 21.52
N GLY A 120 -1.00 2.73 21.18
CA GLY A 120 -2.23 2.01 20.87
C GLY A 120 -1.97 0.52 20.66
N GLU A 121 -3.02 -0.28 20.86
CA GLU A 121 -3.03 -1.71 20.55
C GLU A 121 -4.26 -2.03 19.68
N ARG A 122 -4.12 -3.00 18.77
CA ARG A 122 -5.23 -3.52 17.96
C ARG A 122 -5.36 -5.02 18.19
N SER A 123 -6.53 -5.43 18.68
CA SER A 123 -6.86 -6.84 18.88
C SER A 123 -7.07 -7.57 17.56
N LYS A 124 -6.81 -8.88 17.54
CA LYS A 124 -7.16 -9.75 16.40
C LYS A 124 -8.68 -9.74 16.22
N GLY A 125 -9.14 -9.57 14.98
CA GLY A 125 -10.57 -9.57 14.63
C GLY A 125 -10.94 -8.41 13.72
N THR A 126 -12.24 -8.12 13.64
CA THR A 126 -12.75 -6.96 12.91
C THR A 126 -12.20 -5.69 13.54
N ALA A 127 -11.63 -4.81 12.72
CA ALA A 127 -11.10 -3.55 13.21
C ALA A 127 -12.23 -2.69 13.79
N ASP A 128 -11.95 -2.00 14.89
CA ASP A 128 -12.88 -1.01 15.44
C ASP A 128 -13.10 0.11 14.41
N VAL A 129 -14.37 0.48 14.21
CA VAL A 129 -14.81 1.61 13.38
C VAL A 129 -14.04 2.88 13.73
N ALA A 130 -13.74 3.12 15.01
CA ALA A 130 -12.94 4.26 15.45
C ALA A 130 -11.51 4.23 14.86
N SER A 131 -10.92 3.04 14.76
CA SER A 131 -9.57 2.84 14.21
C SER A 131 -9.51 2.92 12.68
N LEU A 132 -10.64 2.72 12.00
CA LEU A 132 -10.80 2.85 10.54
C LEU A 132 -11.51 4.14 10.14
N LYS A 133 -11.84 5.02 11.09
CA LYS A 133 -12.65 6.22 10.84
C LYS A 133 -12.15 7.06 9.65
N PRO A 134 -10.84 7.31 9.46
CA PRO A 134 -10.37 8.07 8.29
C PRO A 134 -10.68 7.37 6.96
N GLU A 135 -10.47 6.05 6.90
CA GLU A 135 -10.69 5.23 5.71
C GLU A 135 -12.18 5.08 5.40
N LEU A 136 -12.99 4.73 6.42
CA LEU A 136 -14.44 4.64 6.29
C LEU A 136 -15.07 5.99 5.94
N SER A 137 -14.58 7.08 6.52
CA SER A 137 -15.07 8.42 6.17
C SER A 137 -14.77 8.75 4.71
N ALA A 138 -13.61 8.34 4.18
CA ALA A 138 -13.29 8.52 2.77
C ALA A 138 -14.21 7.66 1.88
N ALA A 139 -14.42 6.39 2.23
CA ALA A 139 -15.29 5.48 1.50
C ALA A 139 -16.75 5.99 1.44
N VAL A 140 -17.31 6.36 2.60
CA VAL A 140 -18.69 6.91 2.68
C VAL A 140 -18.81 8.23 1.92
N ARG A 141 -17.81 9.12 2.01
CA ARG A 141 -17.81 10.36 1.21
C ARG A 141 -17.79 10.06 -0.28
N ASN A 142 -17.05 9.05 -0.72
CA ASN A 142 -17.01 8.66 -2.13
C ASN A 142 -18.34 8.06 -2.58
N GLU A 143 -18.99 7.25 -1.74
CA GLU A 143 -20.33 6.72 -1.98
C GLU A 143 -21.38 7.84 -2.10
N GLU A 144 -21.38 8.80 -1.17
CA GLU A 144 -22.30 9.94 -1.21
C GLU A 144 -22.06 10.83 -2.42
N LYS A 145 -20.80 11.06 -2.80
CA LYS A 145 -20.46 11.75 -4.05
C LYS A 145 -21.00 10.96 -5.25
N ALA A 146 -20.80 9.65 -5.30
CA ALA A 146 -21.30 8.81 -6.39
C ALA A 146 -22.83 8.92 -6.52
N LYS A 147 -23.58 8.83 -5.40
CA LYS A 147 -25.04 9.02 -5.37
C LYS A 147 -25.45 10.37 -5.93
N GLN A 148 -24.78 11.46 -5.52
CA GLN A 148 -25.07 12.80 -6.04
C GLN A 148 -24.79 12.91 -7.54
N ILE A 149 -23.69 12.33 -8.03
CA ILE A 149 -23.34 12.34 -9.45
C ILE A 149 -24.37 11.54 -10.25
N ILE A 150 -24.70 10.33 -9.80
CA ILE A 150 -25.71 9.47 -10.42
C ILE A 150 -27.06 10.20 -10.47
N SER A 151 -27.50 10.82 -9.37
CA SER A 151 -28.76 11.56 -9.33
C SER A 151 -28.78 12.75 -10.30
N LYS A 152 -27.66 13.45 -10.50
CA LYS A 152 -27.56 14.56 -11.47
C LYS A 152 -27.62 14.09 -12.92
N LEU A 153 -27.10 12.90 -13.20
CA LEU A 153 -27.04 12.31 -14.54
C LEU A 153 -28.28 11.46 -14.87
N THR A 154 -29.01 11.01 -13.87
CA THR A 154 -30.23 10.22 -14.05
C THR A 154 -31.28 11.04 -14.81
N GLY A 155 -31.83 10.46 -15.87
CA GLY A 155 -32.83 11.12 -16.72
C GLY A 155 -32.24 12.13 -17.73
N LYS A 156 -30.93 12.37 -17.73
CA LYS A 156 -30.27 13.14 -18.78
C LYS A 156 -30.08 12.28 -20.03
N THR A 157 -30.36 12.87 -21.19
CA THR A 157 -30.25 12.22 -22.50
C THR A 157 -29.27 13.01 -23.37
N GLY A 158 -28.63 12.34 -24.32
CA GLY A 158 -27.63 12.95 -25.20
C GLY A 158 -26.46 12.02 -25.54
N THR A 159 -25.46 12.56 -26.24
CA THR A 159 -24.18 11.88 -26.46
C THR A 159 -23.34 11.86 -25.18
N LEU A 160 -22.29 11.02 -25.13
CA LEU A 160 -21.39 10.98 -23.97
C LEU A 160 -20.74 12.34 -23.72
N GLU A 161 -20.45 13.09 -24.78
CA GLU A 161 -19.87 14.44 -24.72
C GLU A 161 -20.86 15.44 -24.11
N GLN A 162 -22.15 15.35 -24.45
CA GLN A 162 -23.19 16.19 -23.87
C GLN A 162 -23.43 15.88 -22.38
N LEU A 163 -23.39 14.60 -22.01
CA LEU A 163 -23.49 14.16 -20.61
C LEU A 163 -22.26 14.62 -19.81
N ALA A 164 -21.07 14.53 -20.38
CA ALA A 164 -19.84 15.04 -19.76
C ALA A 164 -19.91 16.56 -19.58
N ALA A 165 -20.33 17.31 -20.61
CA ALA A 165 -20.51 18.76 -20.52
C ALA A 165 -21.57 19.16 -19.48
N THR A 166 -22.65 18.38 -19.35
CA THR A 166 -23.70 18.60 -18.35
C THR A 166 -23.19 18.42 -16.92
N TYR A 167 -22.26 17.49 -16.70
CA TYR A 167 -21.65 17.29 -15.39
C TYR A 167 -20.62 18.35 -15.05
N GLY A 168 -19.79 18.73 -16.02
CA GLY A 168 -18.78 19.78 -15.90
C GLY A 168 -17.36 19.31 -16.25
N PRO A 169 -16.35 20.17 -16.02
CA PRO A 169 -14.99 20.02 -16.55
C PRO A 169 -14.22 18.80 -16.02
N SER A 170 -14.71 18.13 -14.97
CA SER A 170 -14.12 16.92 -14.41
C SER A 170 -14.58 15.64 -15.12
N ALA A 171 -15.63 15.68 -15.95
CA ALA A 171 -16.01 14.53 -16.76
C ALA A 171 -15.11 14.41 -17.99
N GLN A 172 -14.67 13.19 -18.27
CA GLN A 172 -13.85 12.88 -19.45
C GLN A 172 -14.53 11.80 -20.26
N VAL A 173 -14.58 11.99 -21.58
CA VAL A 173 -14.99 10.95 -22.53
C VAL A 173 -13.72 10.37 -23.14
N LYS A 174 -13.57 9.05 -23.06
CA LYS A 174 -12.44 8.32 -23.62
C LYS A 174 -12.93 7.03 -24.26
N THR A 175 -12.28 6.65 -25.35
CA THR A 175 -12.44 5.33 -25.97
C THR A 175 -11.40 4.38 -25.38
N ALA A 176 -11.82 3.17 -25.03
CA ALA A 176 -10.95 2.12 -24.54
C ALA A 176 -11.05 0.91 -25.46
N ASP A 177 -9.93 0.55 -26.09
CA ASP A 177 -9.83 -0.60 -26.98
C ASP A 177 -9.28 -1.83 -26.25
N GLY A 178 -9.69 -3.02 -26.68
CA GLY A 178 -9.17 -4.27 -26.12
C GLY A 178 -9.65 -4.58 -24.71
N VAL A 179 -10.83 -4.08 -24.30
CA VAL A 179 -11.46 -4.46 -23.03
C VAL A 179 -11.85 -5.94 -23.10
N VAL A 180 -11.36 -6.75 -22.14
CA VAL A 180 -11.64 -8.18 -22.06
C VAL A 180 -12.51 -8.45 -20.82
N LEU A 181 -13.66 -9.11 -21.00
CA LEU A 181 -14.60 -9.38 -19.90
C LEU A 181 -13.95 -10.08 -18.70
N GLY A 182 -13.01 -11.00 -18.96
CA GLY A 182 -12.34 -11.78 -17.92
C GLY A 182 -11.30 -11.02 -17.09
N THR A 183 -10.86 -9.83 -17.50
CA THR A 183 -9.85 -9.07 -16.74
C THR A 183 -10.49 -8.08 -15.77
N GLY A 184 -11.73 -7.65 -16.03
CA GLY A 184 -12.41 -6.65 -15.21
C GLY A 184 -11.72 -5.28 -15.22
N THR A 185 -10.87 -5.01 -16.22
CA THR A 185 -10.08 -3.78 -16.33
C THR A 185 -10.42 -3.03 -17.61
N ILE A 186 -10.48 -1.71 -17.53
CA ILE A 186 -10.63 -0.82 -18.68
C ILE A 186 -9.27 -0.12 -18.93
N PRO A 187 -8.63 -0.30 -20.11
CA PRO A 187 -7.40 0.38 -20.43
C PRO A 187 -7.49 1.90 -20.24
N GLY A 188 -6.50 2.48 -19.56
CA GLY A 188 -6.45 3.90 -19.22
C GLY A 188 -7.29 4.32 -18.01
N LEU A 189 -8.11 3.44 -17.45
CA LEU A 189 -8.92 3.72 -16.25
C LEU A 189 -8.61 2.78 -15.08
N GLY A 190 -8.22 1.54 -15.35
CA GLY A 190 -7.83 0.56 -14.34
C GLY A 190 -8.92 -0.49 -14.06
N SER A 191 -8.98 -1.00 -12.84
CA SER A 191 -9.90 -2.05 -12.42
C SER A 191 -11.32 -1.51 -12.24
N GLU A 192 -12.23 -1.95 -13.10
CA GLU A 192 -13.64 -1.51 -13.14
C GLU A 192 -14.57 -2.69 -13.50
N PRO A 193 -14.61 -3.76 -12.68
CA PRO A 193 -15.27 -5.01 -13.03
C PRO A 193 -16.78 -4.85 -13.27
N LEU A 194 -17.45 -3.99 -12.49
CA LEU A 194 -18.88 -3.70 -12.65
C LEU A 194 -19.18 -2.97 -13.97
N ALA A 195 -18.34 -2.01 -14.35
CA ALA A 195 -18.50 -1.28 -15.60
C ALA A 195 -18.23 -2.19 -16.81
N VAL A 196 -17.19 -3.02 -16.76
CA VAL A 196 -16.89 -4.04 -17.78
C VAL A 196 -18.06 -5.00 -17.93
N GLY A 197 -18.56 -5.57 -16.82
CA GLY A 197 -19.71 -6.48 -16.86
C GLY A 197 -20.95 -5.85 -17.50
N LYS A 198 -21.28 -4.61 -17.13
CA LYS A 198 -22.40 -3.87 -17.73
C LYS A 198 -22.16 -3.55 -19.21
N ALA A 199 -20.95 -3.17 -19.61
CA ALA A 199 -20.62 -2.90 -21.01
C ALA A 199 -20.87 -4.12 -21.90
N PHE A 200 -20.44 -5.32 -21.48
CA PHE A 200 -20.66 -6.56 -22.23
C PHE A 200 -22.12 -7.06 -22.21
N GLY A 201 -22.94 -6.57 -21.27
CA GLY A 201 -24.37 -6.84 -21.23
C GLY A 201 -25.23 -5.91 -22.11
N LEU A 202 -24.64 -4.84 -22.65
CA LEU A 202 -25.33 -3.85 -23.47
C LEU A 202 -25.22 -4.18 -24.97
N LYS A 203 -26.19 -3.72 -25.75
CA LYS A 203 -26.09 -3.76 -27.22
C LYS A 203 -25.09 -2.70 -27.69
N THR A 204 -24.45 -2.94 -28.83
CA THR A 204 -23.59 -1.94 -29.48
C THR A 204 -24.36 -0.63 -29.72
N GLY A 205 -23.74 0.51 -29.36
CA GLY A 205 -24.36 1.85 -29.40
C GLY A 205 -25.34 2.14 -28.26
N GLN A 206 -25.62 1.18 -27.38
CA GLN A 206 -26.48 1.39 -26.22
C GLN A 206 -25.67 1.91 -25.03
N LYS A 207 -26.12 3.02 -24.45
CA LYS A 207 -25.54 3.57 -23.21
C LYS A 207 -26.03 2.83 -21.98
N SER A 208 -25.15 2.70 -21.00
CA SER A 208 -25.51 2.30 -19.65
C SER A 208 -26.23 3.42 -18.90
N ALA A 209 -26.98 3.08 -17.86
CA ALA A 209 -27.24 4.02 -16.78
C ALA A 209 -25.91 4.38 -16.07
N PRO A 210 -25.82 5.51 -15.34
CA PRO A 210 -24.64 5.82 -14.51
C PRO A 210 -24.32 4.69 -13.53
N ILE A 211 -23.04 4.30 -13.48
CA ILE A 211 -22.54 3.16 -12.70
C ILE A 211 -21.57 3.69 -11.66
N GLN A 212 -21.79 3.38 -10.38
CA GLN A 212 -20.74 3.53 -9.38
C GLN A 212 -19.68 2.45 -9.62
N GLY A 213 -18.51 2.86 -10.10
CA GLY A 213 -17.32 2.05 -10.25
C GLY A 213 -16.36 2.20 -9.06
N GLU A 214 -15.18 1.61 -9.19
CA GLU A 214 -14.14 1.63 -8.14
C GLU A 214 -13.44 2.99 -8.07
N GLN A 215 -13.21 3.63 -9.22
CA GLN A 215 -12.49 4.89 -9.33
C GLN A 215 -13.41 6.11 -9.52
N GLY A 216 -14.72 5.90 -9.77
CA GLY A 216 -15.66 6.99 -10.01
C GLY A 216 -17.01 6.55 -10.51
N VAL A 217 -17.77 7.48 -11.10
CA VAL A 217 -19.04 7.17 -11.77
C VAL A 217 -18.83 7.13 -13.27
N LEU A 218 -19.26 6.03 -13.90
CA LEU A 218 -19.06 5.76 -15.32
C LEU A 218 -20.38 5.67 -16.07
N ILE A 219 -20.38 6.11 -17.32
CA ILE A 219 -21.39 5.76 -18.32
C ILE A 219 -20.63 5.11 -19.47
N VAL A 220 -21.02 3.90 -19.85
CA VAL A 220 -20.34 3.12 -20.90
C VAL A 220 -21.26 2.96 -22.11
N GLU A 221 -20.68 3.03 -23.29
CA GLU A 221 -21.35 2.78 -24.57
C GLU A 221 -20.46 1.83 -25.39
N PRO A 222 -20.88 0.57 -25.63
CA PRO A 222 -20.07 -0.35 -26.42
C PRO A 222 -20.04 0.08 -27.88
N VAL A 223 -18.86 0.44 -28.39
CA VAL A 223 -18.68 0.86 -29.80
C VAL A 223 -18.63 -0.34 -30.74
N SER A 224 -17.96 -1.41 -30.33
CA SER A 224 -17.88 -2.67 -31.07
C SER A 224 -17.67 -3.82 -30.08
N VAL A 225 -18.32 -4.96 -30.32
CA VAL A 225 -18.16 -6.17 -29.51
C VAL A 225 -17.75 -7.31 -30.42
N GLN A 226 -16.51 -7.76 -30.26
CA GLN A 226 -15.99 -8.93 -30.95
C GLN A 226 -16.32 -10.18 -30.15
N LYS A 227 -17.08 -11.11 -30.75
CA LYS A 227 -17.29 -12.42 -30.14
C LYS A 227 -15.98 -13.20 -30.24
N PRO A 228 -15.52 -13.86 -29.17
CA PRO A 228 -14.37 -14.74 -29.27
C PRO A 228 -14.66 -15.84 -30.29
N THR A 229 -13.66 -16.19 -31.09
CA THR A 229 -13.70 -17.39 -31.92
C THR A 229 -13.87 -18.60 -31.01
N ALA A 230 -14.76 -19.52 -31.40
CA ALA A 230 -14.92 -20.77 -30.66
C ALA A 230 -13.55 -21.46 -30.55
N ALA A 231 -13.19 -21.90 -29.34
CA ALA A 231 -11.95 -22.62 -29.15
C ALA A 231 -11.97 -23.89 -30.02
N SER A 232 -10.97 -24.03 -30.89
CA SER A 232 -10.83 -25.19 -31.78
C SER A 232 -10.62 -26.50 -30.99
N ASP A 233 -10.06 -26.41 -29.78
CA ASP A 233 -9.85 -27.54 -28.87
C ASP A 233 -10.43 -27.25 -27.47
N LEU A 234 -11.69 -27.63 -27.28
CA LEU A 234 -12.38 -27.56 -25.99
C LEU A 234 -11.74 -28.46 -24.92
N ALA A 235 -11.04 -29.54 -25.30
CA ALA A 235 -10.39 -30.44 -24.35
C ALA A 235 -9.13 -29.80 -23.74
N ALA A 236 -8.33 -29.11 -24.56
CA ALA A 236 -7.19 -28.32 -24.09
C ALA A 236 -7.64 -27.20 -23.14
N VAL A 237 -8.70 -26.47 -23.49
CA VAL A 237 -9.27 -25.43 -22.62
C VAL A 237 -9.77 -26.02 -21.29
N ARG A 238 -10.49 -27.15 -21.32
CA ARG A 238 -10.94 -27.83 -20.10
C ARG A 238 -9.76 -28.27 -19.24
N LYS A 239 -8.69 -28.83 -19.82
CA LYS A 239 -7.49 -29.25 -19.09
C LYS A 239 -6.80 -28.05 -18.43
N GLN A 240 -6.65 -26.94 -19.15
CA GLN A 240 -6.08 -25.70 -18.61
C GLN A 240 -6.91 -25.14 -17.45
N LEU A 241 -8.22 -25.02 -17.61
CA LEU A 241 -9.12 -24.52 -16.56
C LEU A 241 -9.13 -25.43 -15.33
N THR A 242 -9.06 -26.76 -15.53
CA THR A 242 -8.98 -27.73 -14.44
C THR A 242 -7.68 -27.55 -13.68
N ALA A 243 -6.53 -27.50 -14.36
CA ALA A 243 -5.24 -27.27 -13.73
C ALA A 243 -5.20 -25.94 -12.94
N GLN A 244 -5.75 -24.86 -13.51
CA GLN A 244 -5.82 -23.56 -12.84
C GLN A 244 -6.76 -23.55 -11.62
N ARG A 245 -7.82 -24.37 -11.63
CA ARG A 245 -8.72 -24.51 -10.48
C ARG A 245 -8.09 -25.38 -9.40
N THR A 246 -7.48 -26.51 -9.76
CA THR A 246 -6.78 -27.40 -8.82
C THR A 246 -5.64 -26.68 -8.11
N GLY A 247 -4.78 -25.95 -8.84
CA GLY A 247 -3.70 -25.17 -8.21
C GLY A 247 -4.18 -24.05 -7.29
N ARG A 248 -5.41 -23.52 -7.50
CA ARG A 248 -6.04 -22.57 -6.56
C ARG A 248 -6.66 -23.26 -5.36
N ALA A 249 -7.23 -24.45 -5.54
CA ALA A 249 -7.89 -25.20 -4.48
C ALA A 249 -6.93 -25.50 -3.33
N ASP A 250 -5.69 -25.91 -3.60
CA ASP A 250 -4.72 -26.22 -2.56
C ASP A 250 -4.41 -25.00 -1.67
N GLY A 251 -4.19 -23.82 -2.28
CA GLY A 251 -3.97 -22.57 -1.55
C GLY A 251 -5.21 -22.10 -0.78
N GLN A 252 -6.40 -22.25 -1.37
CA GLN A 252 -7.67 -21.90 -0.72
C GLN A 252 -7.99 -22.83 0.45
N VAL A 253 -7.73 -24.13 0.32
CA VAL A 253 -7.87 -25.11 1.40
C VAL A 253 -6.91 -24.75 2.53
N TYR A 254 -5.65 -24.43 2.23
CA TYR A 254 -4.69 -24.00 3.25
C TYR A 254 -5.17 -22.74 4.00
N GLU A 255 -5.57 -21.68 3.29
CA GLU A 255 -6.08 -20.47 3.94
C GLU A 255 -7.39 -20.71 4.69
N ALA A 256 -8.27 -21.59 4.20
CA ALA A 256 -9.49 -21.98 4.91
C ALA A 256 -9.20 -22.76 6.19
N VAL A 257 -8.27 -23.72 6.16
CA VAL A 257 -7.82 -24.45 7.36
C VAL A 257 -7.20 -23.47 8.35
N LYS A 258 -6.33 -22.58 7.88
CA LYS A 258 -5.68 -21.54 8.70
C LYS A 258 -6.66 -20.56 9.32
N ALA A 259 -7.71 -20.15 8.59
CA ALA A 259 -8.76 -19.27 9.09
C ALA A 259 -9.64 -19.95 10.15
N ASN A 260 -9.93 -21.25 9.98
CA ASN A 260 -10.72 -22.03 10.92
C ASN A 260 -9.90 -22.58 12.11
N ALA A 261 -8.58 -22.61 11.99
CA ALA A 261 -7.70 -23.01 13.07
C ALA A 261 -7.52 -21.86 14.08
N ASN A 262 -7.63 -22.17 15.38
CA ASN A 262 -7.31 -21.22 16.43
C ASN A 262 -5.78 -21.10 16.63
N ILE A 263 -5.11 -20.49 15.64
CA ILE A 263 -3.65 -20.32 15.66
C ILE A 263 -3.28 -19.14 16.56
N LYS A 264 -2.52 -19.43 17.61
CA LYS A 264 -1.77 -18.45 18.40
C LYS A 264 -0.32 -18.47 17.93
N ASP A 265 0.09 -17.43 17.20
CA ASP A 265 1.49 -17.28 16.80
C ASP A 265 2.29 -16.66 17.94
N GLU A 266 3.06 -17.51 18.63
CA GLU A 266 3.93 -17.17 19.74
C GLU A 266 5.41 -17.12 19.32
N ARG A 267 5.71 -17.24 18.01
CA ARG A 267 7.10 -17.26 17.51
C ARG A 267 7.85 -15.99 17.89
N ASN A 268 7.16 -14.86 18.03
CA ASN A 268 7.74 -13.60 18.49
C ASN A 268 8.31 -13.63 19.92
N LYS A 269 7.90 -14.59 20.76
CA LYS A 269 8.47 -14.78 22.09
C LYS A 269 9.81 -15.52 22.05
N PHE A 270 10.03 -16.32 21.01
CA PHE A 270 11.20 -17.19 20.87
C PHE A 270 12.22 -16.66 19.86
N PHE A 271 11.76 -16.02 18.77
CA PHE A 271 12.54 -15.46 17.67
C PHE A 271 12.26 -13.95 17.52
#